data_AF-A0A8C6JCZ6-F1
#
_entry.id   AF-A0A8C6JCZ6-F1
#
_cell.length_a   1.000
_cell.length_b   1.000
_cell.length_c   1.000
_cell.angle_alpha   90.00
_cell.angle_beta   90.00
_cell.angle_gamma   90.00
#
_symmetry.space_group_name_H-M   'P 1'
#
loop_
_entity.id
_entity.type
_entity.pdbx_description
1 polymer ?
#
loop_
_entity_poly.entity_id
_entity_poly.type
_entity_poly.pdbx_seq_one_letter_code
_entity_poly.pdbx_strand_id
1 'polypeptide(L)'
;LKGLAAVPVFFSDGSLSGVMQKWKEYQLQCLEYLYEAPPIVAEGKFCNRTFDNYACWPDGLPGTYVNVSCPWYLPWANAVLHGQVYRFCTLEGTWLLKENSTLPWRNLSECEASDQTSALHKELYSPESLHLVYPPGCISLH
;
A
#
# COMPACT_ATOMS: atom_id res chain seq x y z
N LEU A 1 47.54 -2.11 5.67
CA LEU A 1 46.23 -2.79 5.73
C LEU A 1 45.28 -1.90 6.54
N LYS A 2 44.57 -0.97 5.86
CA LYS A 2 43.57 -0.12 6.51
C LYS A 2 42.24 -0.87 6.47
N GLY A 3 41.69 -1.18 7.64
CA GLY A 3 40.41 -1.88 7.78
C GLY A 3 39.28 -1.04 7.20
N LEU A 4 38.45 -1.67 6.37
CA LEU A 4 37.19 -1.12 5.90
C LEU A 4 36.26 -0.99 7.11
N ALA A 5 35.98 0.24 7.52
CA ALA A 5 34.89 0.50 8.45
C ALA A 5 33.58 0.22 7.70
N ALA A 6 32.83 -0.77 8.18
CA ALA A 6 31.47 -1.01 7.74
C ALA A 6 30.65 0.26 7.97
N VAL A 7 30.07 0.80 6.90
CA VAL A 7 29.13 1.92 6.97
C VAL A 7 27.93 1.45 7.79
N PRO A 8 27.60 2.10 8.92
CA PRO A 8 26.33 1.84 9.55
C PRO A 8 25.27 2.43 8.62
N VAL A 9 24.47 1.57 7.99
CA VAL A 9 23.30 2.00 7.22
C VAL A 9 22.28 2.53 8.22
N PHE A 10 22.38 3.82 8.56
CA PHE A 10 21.37 4.55 9.30
C PHE A 10 20.17 4.76 8.37
N PHE A 11 19.22 3.82 8.34
CA PHE A 11 17.87 4.10 7.87
C PHE A 11 17.15 4.89 8.96
N SER A 12 17.37 6.21 9.00
CA SER A 12 16.59 7.12 9.82
C SER A 12 16.25 8.36 9.00
N ASP A 13 15.19 8.27 8.23
CA ASP A 13 14.33 9.45 8.14
C ASP A 13 12.87 9.00 8.09
N GLY A 14 12.29 8.86 9.28
CA GLY A 14 10.85 8.68 9.47
C GLY A 14 10.07 9.99 9.24
N SER A 15 10.73 11.05 8.78
CA SER A 15 10.10 12.30 8.39
C SER A 15 8.99 12.10 7.35
N LEU A 16 7.95 12.92 7.46
CA LEU A 16 6.87 13.01 6.48
C LEU A 16 7.38 13.16 5.04
N SER A 17 8.40 13.98 4.81
CA SER A 17 8.98 14.18 3.47
C SER A 17 9.61 12.89 2.93
N GLY A 18 10.31 12.15 3.78
CA GLY A 18 10.92 10.86 3.42
C GLY A 18 9.88 9.79 3.09
N VAL A 19 8.80 9.72 3.88
CA VAL A 19 7.68 8.79 3.62
C VAL A 19 6.96 9.15 2.33
N MET A 20 6.69 10.44 2.08
CA MET A 20 6.07 10.90 0.84
C MET A 20 6.93 10.61 -0.39
N GLN A 21 8.25 10.78 -0.28
CA GLN A 21 9.19 10.45 -1.35
C GLN A 21 9.13 8.96 -1.70
N LYS A 22 9.20 8.09 -0.69
CA LYS A 22 9.07 6.63 -0.87
C LYS A 22 7.71 6.23 -1.45
N TRP A 23 6.62 6.87 -1.01
CA TRP A 23 5.28 6.60 -1.56
C TRP A 23 5.19 6.97 -3.05
N LYS A 24 5.78 8.10 -3.46
CA LYS A 24 5.84 8.48 -4.89
C LYS A 24 6.64 7.46 -5.70
N GLU A 25 7.76 7.00 -5.17
CA GLU A 25 8.57 5.95 -5.81
C GLU A 25 7.78 4.64 -5.95
N TYR A 26 7.08 4.21 -4.90
CA TYR A 26 6.18 3.05 -4.94
C TYR A 26 5.08 3.21 -5.99
N GLN A 27 4.44 4.40 -6.04
CA GLN A 27 3.42 4.70 -7.02
C GLN A 27 3.95 4.60 -8.45
N LEU A 28 5.13 5.17 -8.73
CA LEU A 28 5.75 5.11 -10.06
C LEU A 28 6.05 3.66 -10.47
N GLN A 29 6.65 2.87 -9.58
CA GLN A 29 6.90 1.44 -9.82
C GLN A 29 5.60 0.68 -10.10
N CYS A 30 4.53 1.00 -9.37
CA CYS A 30 3.23 0.39 -9.61
C CYS A 30 2.68 0.77 -10.99
N LEU A 31 2.70 2.05 -11.36
CA LEU A 31 2.19 2.51 -12.65
C LEU A 31 2.94 1.87 -13.83
N GLU A 32 4.25 1.73 -13.71
CA GLU A 32 5.08 1.00 -14.67
C GLU A 32 4.63 -0.46 -14.77
N TYR A 33 4.53 -1.17 -13.64
CA TYR A 33 4.01 -2.54 -13.58
C TYR A 33 2.62 -2.69 -14.23
N LEU A 34 1.69 -1.78 -13.92
CA LEU A 34 0.33 -1.84 -14.45
C LEU A 34 0.30 -1.69 -15.98
N TYR A 35 1.20 -0.87 -16.54
CA TYR A 35 1.33 -0.64 -17.97
C TYR A 35 2.03 -1.80 -18.70
N GLU A 36 3.10 -2.34 -18.12
CA GLU A 36 3.92 -3.36 -18.75
C GLU A 36 3.37 -4.78 -18.65
N ALA A 37 2.61 -5.08 -17.59
CA ALA A 37 2.14 -6.44 -17.38
C ALA A 37 1.22 -6.90 -18.53
N PRO A 38 1.41 -8.12 -19.05
CA PRO A 38 0.63 -8.60 -20.19
C PRO A 38 -0.86 -8.67 -19.82
N PRO A 39 -1.78 -8.51 -20.78
CA PRO A 39 -3.19 -8.76 -20.54
C PRO A 39 -3.38 -10.19 -20.00
N ILE A 40 -4.30 -10.39 -19.06
CA ILE A 40 -4.68 -11.74 -18.66
C ILE A 40 -5.16 -12.49 -19.91
N VAL A 41 -4.48 -13.59 -20.24
CA VAL A 41 -4.81 -14.47 -21.40
C VAL A 41 -5.95 -15.46 -21.05
N ALA A 42 -6.75 -15.15 -20.02
CA ALA A 42 -7.91 -15.94 -19.67
C ALA A 42 -9.14 -15.33 -20.35
N GLU A 43 -9.73 -16.09 -21.28
CA GLU A 43 -11.05 -15.82 -21.84
C GLU A 43 -12.08 -15.79 -20.70
N GLY A 44 -12.34 -14.62 -20.11
CA GLY A 44 -13.22 -14.55 -18.96
C GLY A 44 -13.29 -13.20 -18.26
N LYS A 45 -14.07 -13.17 -17.18
CA LYS A 45 -14.16 -12.04 -16.27
C LYS A 45 -12.91 -12.01 -15.41
N PHE A 46 -12.42 -10.82 -15.06
CA PHE A 46 -11.33 -10.63 -14.10
C PHE A 46 -11.47 -9.26 -13.46
N CYS A 47 -10.92 -9.12 -12.26
CA CYS A 47 -10.83 -7.82 -11.62
C CYS A 47 -9.62 -7.08 -12.17
N ASN A 48 -9.82 -5.86 -12.68
CA ASN A 48 -8.74 -5.05 -13.23
C ASN A 48 -7.71 -4.69 -12.16
N ARG A 49 -6.44 -4.86 -12.52
CA ARG A 49 -5.28 -4.31 -11.82
C ARG A 49 -5.44 -2.82 -11.57
N THR A 50 -4.95 -2.34 -10.42
CA THR A 50 -5.16 -0.96 -10.02
C THR A 50 -4.20 -0.53 -8.92
N PHE A 51 -3.87 0.77 -8.89
CA PHE A 51 -3.25 1.40 -7.73
C PHE A 51 -4.33 2.15 -6.95
N ASP A 52 -4.52 1.81 -5.68
CA ASP A 52 -5.58 2.38 -4.85
C ASP A 52 -5.08 3.44 -3.84
N ASN A 53 -3.95 4.07 -4.16
CA ASN A 53 -3.19 4.98 -3.31
C ASN A 53 -2.55 4.35 -2.07
N TYR A 54 -2.68 3.03 -1.88
CA TYR A 54 -2.02 2.31 -0.80
C TYR A 54 -1.19 1.14 -1.32
N ALA A 55 -1.78 0.24 -2.10
CA ALA A 55 -1.10 -0.95 -2.63
C ALA A 55 -1.30 -1.07 -4.14
N CYS A 56 -0.32 -1.70 -4.79
CA CYS A 56 -0.38 -2.05 -6.19
C CYS A 56 -1.08 -3.40 -6.36
N TRP A 57 -2.27 -3.41 -6.93
CA TRP A 57 -3.05 -4.64 -7.12
C TRP A 57 -2.87 -5.20 -8.52
N PRO A 58 -2.51 -6.49 -8.66
CA PRO A 58 -2.54 -7.18 -9.94
C PRO A 58 -3.99 -7.46 -10.36
N ASP A 59 -4.16 -8.02 -11.55
CA ASP A 59 -5.46 -8.55 -11.94
C ASP A 59 -5.88 -9.72 -11.04
N GLY A 60 -7.18 -9.83 -10.77
CA GLY A 60 -7.74 -10.87 -9.93
C GLY A 60 -8.54 -11.91 -10.72
N LEU A 61 -8.36 -13.18 -10.40
CA LEU A 61 -9.21 -14.25 -10.92
C LEU A 61 -10.56 -14.25 -10.18
N PRO A 62 -11.70 -14.43 -10.88
CA PRO A 62 -13.01 -14.45 -10.24
C PRO A 62 -13.12 -15.52 -9.14
N GLY A 63 -13.73 -15.13 -8.01
CA GLY A 63 -13.95 -16.02 -6.86
C GLY A 63 -12.71 -16.28 -6.00
N THR A 64 -11.64 -15.49 -6.16
CA THR A 64 -10.38 -15.70 -5.43
C THR A 64 -9.96 -14.49 -4.62
N TYR A 65 -9.15 -14.76 -3.59
CA TYR A 65 -8.38 -13.71 -2.90
C TYR A 65 -7.17 -13.32 -3.73
N VAL A 66 -6.95 -12.02 -3.82
CA VAL A 66 -5.73 -11.42 -4.36
C VAL A 66 -4.95 -10.85 -3.19
N ASN A 67 -3.68 -11.23 -3.04
CA ASN A 67 -2.80 -10.75 -2.01
C ASN A 67 -1.56 -10.08 -2.60
N VAL A 68 -1.06 -9.06 -1.92
CA VAL A 68 0.23 -8.43 -2.21
C VAL A 68 0.94 -8.12 -0.90
N SER A 69 2.27 -8.08 -0.91
CA SER A 69 3.06 -7.77 0.28
C SER A 69 2.72 -6.38 0.82
N CYS A 70 2.90 -6.19 2.14
CA CYS A 70 2.77 -4.86 2.73
C CYS A 70 3.62 -3.82 1.97
N PRO A 71 3.09 -2.62 1.67
CA PRO A 71 3.82 -1.62 0.90
C PRO A 71 5.13 -1.19 1.58
N TRP A 72 6.23 -1.22 0.84
CA TRP A 72 7.56 -0.98 1.39
C TRP A 72 7.82 0.48 1.78
N TYR A 73 6.98 1.43 1.34
CA TYR A 73 7.09 2.83 1.73
C TYR A 73 6.66 3.07 3.18
N LEU A 74 5.97 2.11 3.81
CA LEU A 74 5.49 2.24 5.18
C LEU A 74 6.66 2.47 6.14
N PRO A 75 6.55 3.40 7.12
CA PRO A 75 7.61 3.65 8.09
C PRO A 75 7.99 2.40 8.90
N TRP A 76 7.04 1.49 9.11
CA TRP A 76 7.20 0.23 9.82
C TRP A 76 7.26 -1.00 8.91
N ALA A 77 7.56 -0.84 7.60
CA ALA A 77 7.58 -1.95 6.64
C ALA A 77 8.44 -3.14 7.11
N ASN A 78 9.55 -2.88 7.80
CA ASN A 78 10.43 -3.93 8.35
C ASN A 78 9.74 -4.79 9.42
N ALA A 79 8.80 -4.24 10.18
CA ALA A 79 8.06 -4.97 11.20
C ALA A 79 6.98 -5.89 10.60
N VAL A 80 6.57 -5.61 9.37
CA VAL A 80 5.49 -6.31 8.65
C VAL A 80 5.99 -6.95 7.35
N LEU A 81 7.29 -7.28 7.26
CA LEU A 81 7.96 -7.75 6.05
C LEU A 81 7.28 -8.97 5.41
N HIS A 82 6.70 -9.84 6.23
CA HIS A 82 6.00 -11.06 5.81
C HIS A 82 4.48 -10.90 5.75
N GLY A 83 3.96 -9.72 6.09
CA GLY A 83 2.53 -9.45 6.06
C GLY A 83 2.03 -9.19 4.65
N GLN A 84 0.75 -9.43 4.46
CA GLN A 84 0.07 -9.22 3.20
C GLN A 84 -1.20 -8.38 3.37
N VAL A 85 -1.56 -7.68 2.30
CA VAL A 85 -2.87 -7.06 2.16
C VAL A 85 -3.72 -7.81 1.17
N TYR A 86 -5.02 -7.87 1.44
CA TYR A 86 -5.94 -8.71 0.68
C TYR A 86 -7.07 -7.91 0.06
N ARG A 87 -7.43 -8.28 -1.17
CA ARG A 87 -8.69 -7.99 -1.82
C ARG A 87 -9.36 -9.30 -2.22
N PHE A 88 -10.66 -9.24 -2.49
CA PHE A 88 -11.39 -10.35 -3.05
C PHE A 88 -11.96 -9.97 -4.41
N CYS A 89 -11.74 -10.82 -5.41
CA CYS A 89 -12.33 -10.67 -6.73
C CYS A 89 -13.60 -11.52 -6.82
N THR A 90 -14.75 -10.91 -7.07
CA THR A 90 -16.02 -11.64 -7.11
C THR A 90 -16.14 -12.49 -8.37
N LEU A 91 -17.13 -13.40 -8.42
CA LEU A 91 -17.40 -14.25 -9.59
C LEU A 91 -17.78 -13.42 -10.83
N GLU A 92 -18.24 -12.19 -10.62
CA GLU A 92 -18.60 -11.22 -11.65
C GLU A 92 -17.39 -10.48 -12.22
N GLY A 93 -16.18 -10.70 -11.69
CA GLY A 93 -14.97 -9.97 -12.11
C GLY A 93 -14.94 -8.53 -11.62
N THR A 94 -15.59 -8.24 -10.50
CA THR A 94 -15.50 -6.93 -9.83
C THR A 94 -14.84 -7.08 -8.47
N TRP A 95 -14.15 -6.02 -8.02
CA TRP A 95 -13.59 -6.01 -6.67
C TRP A 95 -14.74 -6.01 -5.66
N LEU A 96 -14.66 -6.88 -4.64
CA LEU A 96 -15.61 -6.89 -3.53
C LEU A 96 -15.68 -5.49 -2.91
N LEU A 97 -16.88 -5.01 -2.64
CA LEU A 97 -17.12 -3.70 -2.03
C LEU A 97 -17.29 -3.84 -0.52
N LYS A 98 -16.99 -2.78 0.22
CA LYS A 98 -17.39 -2.71 1.64
C LYS A 98 -18.91 -2.64 1.76
N GLU A 99 -19.45 -3.17 2.84
CA GLU A 99 -20.89 -3.08 3.13
C GLU A 99 -21.35 -1.62 3.13
N ASN A 100 -22.47 -1.35 2.45
CA ASN A 100 -23.06 -0.01 2.32
C ASN A 100 -22.12 1.06 1.73
N SER A 101 -21.12 0.68 0.92
CA SER A 101 -20.16 1.60 0.30
C SER A 101 -19.88 1.25 -1.17
N THR A 102 -19.42 2.23 -1.93
CA THR A 102 -18.89 2.04 -3.31
C THR A 102 -17.39 1.77 -3.33
N LEU A 103 -16.72 1.78 -2.16
CA LEU A 103 -15.29 1.57 -2.05
C LEU A 103 -14.96 0.07 -2.02
N PRO A 104 -13.92 -0.37 -2.77
CA PRO A 104 -13.41 -1.72 -2.67
C PRO A 104 -13.01 -2.09 -1.23
N TRP A 105 -13.45 -3.27 -0.79
CA TRP A 105 -13.05 -3.91 0.45
C TRP A 105 -11.57 -4.27 0.41
N ARG A 106 -10.90 -4.14 1.57
CA ARG A 106 -9.50 -4.52 1.79
C ARG A 106 -9.33 -5.06 3.20
N ASN A 107 -8.45 -6.04 3.37
CA ASN A 107 -7.93 -6.43 4.67
C ASN A 107 -6.46 -5.98 4.79
N LEU A 108 -6.18 -5.17 5.81
CA LEU A 108 -4.86 -4.58 6.08
C LEU A 108 -4.26 -5.08 7.40
N SER A 109 -4.91 -6.03 8.09
CA SER A 109 -4.59 -6.42 9.47
C SER A 109 -3.13 -6.86 9.68
N GLU A 110 -2.51 -7.50 8.69
CA GLU A 110 -1.11 -7.94 8.77
C GLU A 110 -0.09 -6.81 8.52
N CYS A 111 -0.55 -5.64 8.07
CA CYS A 111 0.29 -4.47 7.77
C CYS A 111 0.08 -3.30 8.73
N GLU A 112 -0.70 -3.52 9.79
CA GLU A 112 -0.93 -2.52 10.83
C GLU A 112 0.33 -2.25 11.65
N ALA A 113 0.48 -1.00 12.07
CA ALA A 113 1.56 -0.61 12.97
C ALA A 113 1.34 -1.25 14.34
N SER A 114 2.37 -1.88 14.90
CA SER A 114 2.35 -2.26 16.32
C SER A 114 2.35 -1.03 17.24
N ASP A 115 1.92 -1.20 18.49
CA ASP A 115 1.87 -0.12 19.50
C ASP A 115 3.22 0.60 19.70
N GLN A 116 4.36 -0.07 19.44
CA GLN A 116 5.69 0.54 19.53
C GLN A 116 5.99 1.47 18.35
N THR A 117 5.42 1.19 17.18
CA THR A 117 5.51 2.01 15.96
C THR A 117 4.42 3.09 15.87
N SER A 118 3.42 3.05 16.76
CA SER A 118 2.35 4.04 16.88
C SER A 118 2.86 5.45 17.20
N ALA A 119 4.01 5.61 17.85
CA ALA A 119 4.54 6.93 18.18
C ALA A 119 4.92 7.73 16.93
N LEU A 120 5.57 7.07 15.96
CA LEU A 120 5.89 7.65 14.65
C LEU A 120 4.63 7.86 13.80
N HIS A 121 3.66 6.94 13.89
CA HIS A 121 2.35 7.09 13.24
C HIS A 121 1.58 8.31 13.78
N LYS A 122 1.59 8.54 15.10
CA LYS A 122 0.92 9.67 15.76
C LYS A 122 1.53 11.01 15.36
N GLU A 123 2.84 11.06 15.13
CA GLU A 123 3.52 12.28 14.69
C GLU A 123 3.23 12.58 13.21
N LEU A 124 3.17 11.54 12.36
CA LEU A 124 2.87 11.65 10.93
C LEU A 124 1.38 11.96 10.62
N TYR A 125 0.46 11.49 11.47
CA TYR A 125 -0.99 11.67 11.36
C TYR A 125 -1.58 12.68 12.37
N SER A 126 -0.73 13.54 12.96
CA SER A 126 -1.18 14.71 13.72
C SER A 126 -2.07 15.61 12.84
N PRO A 127 -3.18 16.18 13.36
CA PRO A 127 -4.13 16.99 12.58
C PRO A 127 -3.48 18.18 11.85
N GLU A 128 -2.33 18.68 12.31
CA GLU A 128 -1.58 19.75 11.64
C GLU A 128 -0.91 19.30 10.33
N SER A 129 -0.59 18.00 10.18
CA SER A 129 0.08 17.43 9.00
C SER A 129 -0.88 16.78 7.99
N LEU A 130 -2.13 16.53 8.38
CA LEU A 130 -3.14 15.85 7.55
C LEU A 130 -3.46 16.62 6.25
N HIS A 131 -3.36 17.96 6.29
CA HIS A 131 -3.59 18.85 5.14
C HIS A 131 -2.56 18.71 4.02
N LEU A 132 -1.39 18.11 4.28
CA LEU A 132 -0.35 17.87 3.27
C LEU A 132 -0.44 16.46 2.64
N VAL A 133 -1.08 15.51 3.32
CA VAL A 133 -1.23 14.12 2.85
C VAL A 133 -2.56 13.93 2.11
N TYR A 134 -3.61 14.65 2.50
CA TYR A 134 -4.93 14.58 1.87
C TYR A 134 -5.45 15.98 1.54
N PRO A 135 -5.39 16.42 0.27
CA PRO A 135 -5.99 17.69 -0.15
C PRO A 135 -7.51 17.65 0.11
N PRO A 136 -8.15 18.81 0.40
CA PRO A 136 -9.56 18.87 0.74
C PRO A 136 -10.41 18.29 -0.39
N GLY A 137 -11.06 17.16 -0.10
CA GLY A 137 -11.81 16.33 -1.06
C GLY A 137 -11.69 14.81 -0.82
N CYS A 138 -10.66 14.36 -0.08
CA CYS A 138 -10.43 12.94 0.22
C CYS A 138 -10.86 12.51 1.64
N ILE A 139 -11.53 13.38 2.39
CA ILE A 139 -12.01 13.06 3.74
C ILE A 139 -13.54 13.02 3.69
N SER A 140 -14.11 11.82 3.58
CA SER A 140 -15.47 11.61 4.10
C SER A 140 -15.31 11.19 5.55
N LEU A 141 -15.38 12.16 6.45
CA LEU A 141 -15.61 11.90 7.88
C LEU A 141 -17.08 11.50 8.04
N HIS A 142 -17.33 10.43 8.78
CA HIS A 142 -18.65 10.17 9.37
C HIS A 142 -18.94 11.19 10.46
#